data_AF-A0A3D0X552-F1
#
_entry.id   AF-A0A3D0X552-F1
#
_cell.length_a   1.000
_cell.length_b   1.000
_cell.length_c   1.000
_cell.angle_alpha   90.00
_cell.angle_beta   90.00
_cell.angle_gamma   90.00
#
_symmetry.space_group_name_H-M   'P 1'
#
loop_
_entity.id
_entity.type
_entity.pdbx_description
1 polymer ?
#
loop_
_entity_poly.entity_id
_entity_poly.type
_entity_poly.pdbx_seq_one_letter_code
_entity_poly.pdbx_strand_id
1 'polypeptide(L)'
;MVEEKELAFWLVKNGWVESAPKALRFVHSAAAGECTEEMMDALSMKVLLEKGSDLFAINDLSKGLPEVHSDEVLALLNRAIADATKMIEHWHEHPSDTNAKFFRVNLKNVNWDVE
;
A
#
# COMPACT_ATOMS: atom_id res chain seq x y z
N MET A 1 -13.52 -5.58 -13.31
CA MET A 1 -13.08 -4.28 -12.77
C MET A 1 -12.76 -4.51 -11.32
N VAL A 2 -11.53 -4.22 -10.90
CA VAL A 2 -11.12 -4.37 -9.50
C VAL A 2 -11.76 -3.28 -8.65
N GLU A 3 -12.32 -3.66 -7.52
CA GLU A 3 -12.96 -2.71 -6.61
C GLU A 3 -11.92 -2.06 -5.67
N GLU A 4 -12.13 -0.80 -5.28
CA GLU A 4 -11.23 -0.05 -4.40
C GLU A 4 -11.00 -0.75 -3.04
N LYS A 5 -12.05 -1.40 -2.51
CA LYS A 5 -11.96 -2.19 -1.28
C LYS A 5 -11.09 -3.44 -1.46
N GLU A 6 -11.04 -4.03 -2.65
CA GLU A 6 -10.12 -5.15 -2.91
C GLU A 6 -8.67 -4.66 -2.90
N LEU A 7 -8.38 -3.51 -3.52
CA LEU A 7 -7.05 -2.89 -3.47
C LEU A 7 -6.63 -2.52 -2.05
N ALA A 8 -7.50 -1.82 -1.31
CA ALA A 8 -7.25 -1.43 0.07
C ALA A 8 -6.97 -2.65 0.96
N PHE A 9 -7.78 -3.70 0.83
CA PHE A 9 -7.58 -4.92 1.59
C PHE A 9 -6.28 -5.65 1.22
N TRP A 10 -5.91 -5.65 -0.07
CA TRP A 10 -4.64 -6.20 -0.52
C TRP A 10 -3.45 -5.44 0.10
N LEU A 11 -3.49 -4.11 0.13
CA LEU A 11 -2.47 -3.27 0.76
C LEU A 11 -2.30 -3.62 2.24
N VAL A 12 -3.40 -3.80 2.98
CA VAL A 12 -3.36 -4.22 4.39
C VAL A 12 -2.74 -5.60 4.53
N LYS A 13 -3.19 -6.59 3.73
CA LYS A 13 -2.69 -7.96 3.81
C LYS A 13 -1.20 -8.09 3.49
N ASN A 14 -0.65 -7.18 2.70
CA ASN A 14 0.75 -7.15 2.33
C ASN A 14 1.60 -6.17 3.15
N GLY A 15 1.06 -5.66 4.27
CA GLY A 15 1.81 -4.82 5.20
C GLY A 15 2.21 -3.46 4.62
N TRP A 16 1.40 -2.90 3.73
CA TRP A 16 1.57 -1.54 3.22
C TRP A 16 0.94 -0.51 4.14
N VAL A 17 -0.19 -0.86 4.74
CA VAL A 17 -0.99 0.00 5.62
C VAL A 17 -1.58 -0.87 6.72
N GLU A 18 -1.68 -0.32 7.93
CA GLU A 18 -2.08 -1.04 9.13
C GLU A 18 -3.59 -1.31 9.25
N SER A 19 -4.43 -0.50 8.59
CA SER A 19 -5.89 -0.59 8.68
C SER A 19 -6.57 -0.41 7.34
N ALA A 20 -7.75 -1.02 7.20
CA ALA A 20 -8.54 -0.99 5.97
C ALA A 20 -9.11 0.41 5.62
N PRO A 21 -9.63 1.21 6.58
CA PRO A 21 -10.10 2.56 6.27
C PRO A 21 -8.97 3.46 5.76
N LYS A 22 -7.80 3.39 6.38
CA LYS A 22 -6.61 4.13 5.95
C LYS A 22 -6.13 3.69 4.58
N ALA A 23 -6.07 2.39 4.32
CA ALA A 23 -5.72 1.86 3.02
C ALA A 23 -6.70 2.32 1.92
N LEU A 24 -7.99 2.45 2.23
CA LEU A 24 -8.99 2.95 1.29
C LEU A 24 -8.76 4.43 0.95
N ARG A 25 -8.48 5.28 1.95
CA ARG A 25 -8.08 6.68 1.72
C ARG A 25 -6.84 6.80 0.86
N PHE A 26 -5.87 5.90 1.05
CA PHE A 26 -4.62 5.89 0.27
C PHE A 26 -4.90 5.52 -1.19
N VAL A 27 -5.76 4.54 -1.45
CA VAL A 27 -6.20 4.19 -2.81
C VAL A 27 -6.91 5.37 -3.47
N HIS A 28 -7.80 6.06 -2.76
CA HIS A 28 -8.50 7.25 -3.27
C HIS A 28 -7.55 8.41 -3.58
N SER A 29 -6.64 8.72 -2.66
CA SER A 29 -5.65 9.79 -2.83
C SER A 29 -4.72 9.49 -4.01
N ALA A 30 -4.25 8.24 -4.12
CA ALA A 30 -3.42 7.79 -5.24
C ALA A 30 -4.15 7.90 -6.58
N ALA A 31 -5.43 7.54 -6.64
CA ALA A 31 -6.27 7.68 -7.83
C ALA A 31 -6.48 9.16 -8.23
N ALA A 32 -6.50 10.07 -7.25
CA ALA A 32 -6.53 11.52 -7.49
C ALA A 32 -5.15 12.11 -7.86
N GLY A 33 -4.07 11.32 -7.80
CA GLY A 33 -2.70 11.82 -8.00
C GLY A 33 -2.18 12.66 -6.84
N GLU A 34 -2.77 12.51 -5.65
CA GLU A 34 -2.46 13.29 -4.46
C GLU A 34 -1.70 12.44 -3.44
N CYS A 35 -0.64 13.00 -2.88
CA CYS A 35 0.08 12.42 -1.75
C CYS A 35 -0.24 13.22 -0.48
N THR A 36 -0.91 12.59 0.48
CA THR A 36 -1.26 13.22 1.75
C THR A 36 -0.12 13.13 2.76
N GLU A 37 -0.16 13.97 3.81
CA GLU A 37 0.78 13.87 4.94
C GLU A 37 0.72 12.49 5.61
N GLU A 38 -0.48 11.94 5.75
CA GLU A 38 -0.68 10.59 6.30
C GLU A 38 0.04 9.51 5.47
N MET A 39 0.07 9.65 4.14
CA MET A 39 0.83 8.76 3.25
C MET A 39 2.33 8.94 3.41
N MET A 40 2.80 10.19 3.53
CA MET A 40 4.21 10.48 3.80
C MET A 40 4.66 9.79 5.07
N ASP A 41 3.94 9.96 6.17
CA ASP A 41 4.29 9.37 7.47
C ASP A 41 4.30 7.83 7.42
N ALA A 42 3.32 7.23 6.76
CA ALA A 42 3.18 5.78 6.70
C ALA A 42 4.20 5.10 5.77
N LEU A 43 4.58 5.75 4.66
CA LEU A 43 5.31 5.09 3.56
C LEU A 43 6.75 5.57 3.38
N SER A 44 7.17 6.68 4.01
CA SER A 44 8.52 7.23 3.83
C SER A 44 9.62 6.23 4.19
N MET A 45 9.46 5.48 5.28
CA MET A 45 10.42 4.43 5.64
C MET A 45 10.50 3.34 4.57
N LYS A 46 9.38 2.98 3.94
CA LYS A 46 9.36 1.99 2.86
C LYS A 46 10.07 2.51 1.61
N VAL A 47 9.92 3.80 1.27
CA VAL A 47 10.70 4.45 0.20
C VAL A 47 12.20 4.39 0.49
N LEU A 48 12.61 4.75 1.71
CA LEU A 48 14.02 4.75 2.11
C LEU A 48 14.63 3.34 2.01
N LEU A 49 13.90 2.32 2.44
CA LEU A 49 14.32 0.92 2.35
C LEU A 49 14.47 0.46 0.90
N GLU A 50 13.55 0.84 0.00
CA GLU A 50 13.63 0.45 -1.42
C GLU A 50 14.80 1.13 -2.14
N LYS A 51 15.14 2.37 -1.76
CA LYS A 51 16.32 3.07 -2.27
C LYS A 51 17.65 2.43 -1.84
N GLY A 52 17.62 1.39 -1.00
CA GLY A 52 18.82 0.81 -0.42
C GLY A 52 19.52 1.79 0.52
N SER A 53 18.78 2.71 1.13
CA SER A 53 19.32 3.57 2.18
C SER A 53 19.75 2.65 3.31
N ASP A 54 21.06 2.45 3.41
CA ASP A 54 21.66 1.54 4.37
C ASP A 54 21.13 1.95 5.75
N LEU A 55 20.45 1.05 6.47
CA LEU A 55 19.99 1.32 7.84
C LEU A 55 21.15 1.77 8.74
N PHE A 56 22.40 1.48 8.34
CA PHE A 56 23.63 1.94 8.95
C PHE A 56 24.03 3.39 8.62
N ALA A 57 23.61 3.95 7.49
CA ALA A 57 23.78 5.38 7.19
C ALA A 57 22.91 6.27 8.10
N ILE A 58 21.82 5.72 8.65
CA ILE A 58 20.98 6.35 9.67
C ILE A 58 21.75 6.57 10.99
N ASN A 59 22.79 5.76 11.27
CA ASN A 59 23.66 5.96 12.44
C ASN A 59 24.64 7.13 12.28
N ASP A 60 24.84 7.65 11.07
CA ASP A 60 25.59 8.89 10.84
C ASP A 60 24.62 10.08 10.87
N LEU A 61 23.93 10.25 12.02
CA LEU A 61 22.94 11.33 12.30
C LEU A 61 23.47 12.74 12.00
N SER A 62 24.79 12.89 11.78
CA SER A 62 25.46 14.12 11.39
C SER A 62 25.10 14.62 9.99
N LYS A 63 24.60 13.75 9.09
CA LYS A 63 24.26 14.09 7.69
C LYS A 63 22.76 14.19 7.39
N GLY A 64 21.91 13.91 8.38
CA GLY A 64 20.46 13.83 8.20
C GLY A 64 20.02 12.54 7.50
N LEU A 65 18.76 12.16 7.71
CA LEU A 65 18.13 11.10 6.92
C LEU A 65 18.00 11.56 5.45
N PRO A 66 18.08 10.64 4.47
CA PRO A 66 17.75 10.98 3.09
C PRO A 66 16.33 11.54 3.02
N GLU A 67 16.15 12.61 2.25
CA GLU A 67 14.83 13.21 2.06
C GLU A 67 13.95 12.27 1.22
N VAL A 68 12.67 12.20 1.59
CA VAL A 68 11.64 11.49 0.84
C VAL A 68 10.69 12.54 0.31
N HIS A 69 10.47 12.52 -1.01
CA HIS A 69 9.53 13.44 -1.66
C HIS A 69 8.18 12.77 -1.92
N SER A 70 7.14 13.59 -2.07
CA SER A 70 5.75 13.15 -2.22
C SER A 70 5.50 12.37 -3.51
N ASP A 71 6.20 12.73 -4.59
CA ASP A 71 6.18 12.00 -5.86
C ASP A 71 6.75 10.58 -5.73
N GLU A 72 7.76 10.40 -4.87
CA GLU A 72 8.36 9.08 -4.61
C GLU A 72 7.43 8.17 -3.82
N VAL A 73 6.75 8.74 -2.80
CA VAL A 73 5.72 8.01 -2.04
C VAL A 73 4.56 7.62 -2.95
N LEU A 74 4.09 8.55 -3.79
CA LEU A 74 3.01 8.29 -4.73
C LEU A 74 3.41 7.25 -5.79
N ALA A 75 4.63 7.34 -6.33
CA ALA A 75 5.15 6.36 -7.30
C ALA A 75 5.30 4.96 -6.67
N LEU A 76 5.74 4.88 -5.43
CA LEU A 76 5.81 3.64 -4.67
C LEU A 76 4.41 3.03 -4.47
N LEU A 77 3.45 3.81 -3.98
CA LEU A 77 2.08 3.32 -3.76
C LEU A 77 1.40 2.91 -5.07
N ASN A 78 1.56 3.68 -6.15
CA ASN A 78 1.00 3.35 -7.46
C ASN A 78 1.55 2.05 -8.03
N ARG A 79 2.84 1.73 -7.82
CA ARG A 79 3.38 0.42 -8.18
C ARG A 79 2.72 -0.71 -7.40
N ALA A 80 2.53 -0.52 -6.09
CA ALA A 80 1.83 -1.50 -5.25
C ALA A 80 0.38 -1.72 -5.71
N ILE A 81 -0.34 -0.65 -6.04
CA ILE A 81 -1.71 -0.71 -6.56
C ILE A 81 -1.76 -1.42 -7.91
N ALA A 82 -0.80 -1.17 -8.80
CA ALA A 82 -0.71 -1.84 -10.10
C ALA A 82 -0.48 -3.36 -9.94
N ASP A 83 0.37 -3.77 -8.99
CA ASP A 83 0.60 -5.18 -8.69
C ASP A 83 -0.60 -5.85 -8.03
N ALA A 84 -1.26 -5.15 -7.10
CA ALA A 84 -2.53 -5.59 -6.50
C ALA A 84 -3.60 -5.80 -7.58
N THR A 85 -3.73 -4.86 -8.51
CA THR A 85 -4.69 -4.91 -9.62
C THR A 85 -4.50 -6.19 -10.44
N LYS A 86 -3.28 -6.44 -10.92
CA LYS A 86 -2.96 -7.66 -11.71
C LYS A 86 -3.30 -8.94 -10.95
N MET A 87 -2.96 -8.99 -9.67
CA MET A 87 -3.21 -10.17 -8.83
C MET A 87 -4.72 -10.40 -8.61
N ILE A 88 -5.48 -9.34 -8.34
CA ILE A 88 -6.92 -9.44 -8.10
C ILE A 88 -7.66 -9.78 -9.40
N GLU A 89 -7.27 -9.21 -10.54
CA GLU A 89 -7.81 -9.58 -11.85
C GLU A 89 -7.57 -11.06 -12.15
N HIS A 90 -6.35 -11.54 -11.90
CA HIS A 90 -6.05 -12.97 -12.03
C HIS A 90 -6.98 -13.83 -11.14
N TRP A 91 -7.24 -13.42 -9.91
CA TRP A 91 -8.16 -14.12 -9.01
C TRP A 91 -9.62 -14.03 -9.43
N HIS A 92 -10.04 -12.93 -10.07
CA HIS A 92 -11.37 -12.80 -10.69
C HIS A 92 -11.55 -13.82 -11.82
N GLU A 93 -10.53 -14.02 -12.65
CA GLU A 93 -10.52 -15.01 -13.73
C GLU A 93 -10.44 -16.46 -13.20
N HIS A 94 -9.82 -16.67 -12.04
CA HIS A 94 -9.57 -17.98 -11.45
C HIS A 94 -10.23 -18.11 -10.07
N PRO A 95 -11.57 -18.09 -9.97
CA PRO A 95 -12.25 -18.02 -8.68
C PRO A 95 -12.08 -19.28 -7.81
N SER A 96 -11.67 -20.40 -8.41
CA SER A 96 -11.39 -21.65 -7.70
C SER A 96 -10.05 -21.66 -6.97
N ASP A 97 -9.13 -20.73 -7.30
CA ASP A 97 -7.83 -20.58 -6.66
C ASP A 97 -7.98 -20.42 -5.13
N THR A 98 -7.13 -21.12 -4.39
CA THR A 98 -7.20 -21.17 -2.93
C THR A 98 -6.96 -19.78 -2.32
N ASN A 99 -5.99 -19.02 -2.83
CA ASN A 99 -5.72 -17.66 -2.37
C ASN A 99 -6.88 -16.73 -2.74
N ALA A 100 -7.45 -16.86 -3.94
CA ALA A 100 -8.63 -16.10 -4.34
C ALA A 100 -9.82 -16.33 -3.39
N LYS A 101 -10.04 -17.57 -2.96
CA LYS A 101 -11.09 -17.91 -1.98
C LYS A 101 -10.81 -17.28 -0.62
N PHE A 102 -9.61 -17.45 -0.07
CA PHE A 102 -9.24 -16.88 1.23
C PHE A 102 -9.28 -15.36 1.21
N PHE A 103 -8.81 -14.73 0.12
CA PHE A 103 -8.88 -13.29 -0.07
C PHE A 103 -10.32 -12.79 0.04
N ARG A 104 -11.26 -13.37 -0.72
CA ARG A 104 -12.67 -12.96 -0.70
C ARG A 104 -13.38 -13.22 0.62
N VAL A 105 -13.09 -14.34 1.28
CA VAL A 105 -13.67 -14.65 2.61
C VAL A 105 -13.20 -13.62 3.63
N ASN A 106 -11.91 -13.31 3.65
CA ASN A 106 -11.36 -12.35 4.60
C ASN A 106 -11.81 -10.92 4.29
N LEU A 107 -11.90 -10.54 3.01
CA LEU A 107 -12.38 -9.23 2.57
C LEU A 107 -13.78 -8.92 3.12
N LYS A 108 -14.69 -9.90 3.10
CA LYS A 108 -16.06 -9.76 3.63
C LYS A 108 -16.12 -9.54 5.14
N ASN A 109 -15.07 -9.93 5.86
CA ASN A 109 -15.00 -9.82 7.32
C ASN A 109 -14.23 -8.58 7.78
N VAL A 110 -13.77 -7.73 6.85
CA VAL A 110 -13.07 -6.49 7.18
C VAL A 110 -14.07 -5.48 7.77
N ASN A 111 -13.71 -4.90 8.91
CA ASN A 111 -14.39 -3.74 9.45
C ASN A 111 -13.87 -2.48 8.75
N TRP A 112 -14.74 -1.82 7.98
CA TRP A 112 -14.40 -0.62 7.21
C TRP A 112 -14.69 0.68 7.95
N ASP A 113 -15.33 0.61 9.11
CA ASP A 113 -15.90 1.77 9.80
C ASP A 113 -15.16 2.12 11.11
N VAL A 114 -14.07 1.40 11.43
CA VAL A 114 -13.32 1.59 12.68
C VAL A 114 -11.86 1.93 12.38
N GLU A 115 -11.41 3.07 12.89
CA GLU A 115 -9.99 3.46 13.00
C GLU A 115 -9.38 2.98 14.32
#